data_AF-A0A413IWK9-F1
#
_entry.id   AF-A0A413IWK9-F1
#
_cell.length_a   1.000
_cell.length_b   1.000
_cell.length_c   1.000
_cell.angle_alpha   90.00
_cell.angle_beta   90.00
_cell.angle_gamma   90.00
#
_symmetry.space_group_name_H-M   'P 1'
#
loop_
_entity.id
_entity.type
_entity.pdbx_description
1 polymer ?
#
loop_
_entity_poly.entity_id
_entity_poly.type
_entity_poly.pdbx_seq_one_letter_code
_entity_poly.pdbx_strand_id
1 'polypeptide(L)' 'MRKIDLIVIHCSATRADRDFTEEDLEVCHRRRGFNGVGYHFYIRKNGSIKTTREIERIGAHAKGHILFNPIYVSCYYNQ' A
#
# COMPACT_ATOMS: atom_id res chain seq x y z
N MET A 1 7.98 -9.02 -18.18
CA MET A 1 8.19 -8.74 -16.74
C MET A 1 8.80 -7.34 -16.62
N ARG A 2 8.11 -6.42 -15.92
CA ARG A 2 8.57 -5.03 -15.75
C ARG A 2 9.81 -4.98 -14.85
N LYS A 3 10.81 -4.17 -15.20
CA LYS A 3 11.97 -3.91 -14.33
C LYS A 3 11.52 -3.03 -13.15
N ILE A 4 11.80 -3.48 -11.93
CA ILE A 4 11.48 -2.80 -10.68
C ILE A 4 12.81 -2.46 -10.00
N ASP A 5 13.12 -1.18 -9.88
CA ASP A 5 14.40 -0.70 -9.36
C ASP A 5 14.28 -0.03 -7.98
N LEU A 6 13.05 0.10 -7.47
CA LEU A 6 12.75 0.79 -6.23
C LEU A 6 11.63 0.08 -5.47
N ILE A 7 11.81 -0.08 -4.16
CA ILE A 7 10.75 -0.46 -3.22
C ILE A 7 10.57 0.71 -2.27
N VAL A 8 9.33 1.15 -2.08
CA VAL A 8 8.99 2.22 -1.14
C VAL A 8 8.08 1.66 -0.06
N ILE A 9 8.46 1.89 1.18
CA ILE A 9 7.72 1.42 2.36
C ILE A 9 7.00 2.62 2.97
N HIS A 10 5.69 2.47 3.17
CA HIS A 10 4.83 3.44 3.83
C HIS A 10 4.25 2.87 5.12
N CYS A 11 3.76 3.75 5.96
CA CYS A 11 2.97 3.39 7.13
C CYS A 11 1.50 3.75 6.90
N SER A 12 0.57 2.91 7.36
CA SER A 12 -0.87 3.22 7.31
C SER A 12 -1.29 4.36 8.26
N ALA A 13 -0.42 4.76 9.19
CA ALA A 13 -0.66 5.75 10.25
C ALA A 13 -1.91 5.44 11.09
N THR A 14 -2.20 4.15 11.27
CA THR A 14 -3.32 3.67 12.09
C THR A 14 -2.86 3.50 13.55
N ARG A 15 -3.73 3.85 14.50
CA ARG A 15 -3.49 3.62 15.94
C ARG A 15 -3.32 2.14 16.25
N ALA A 16 -2.39 1.81 17.16
CA ALA A 16 -2.03 0.46 17.57
C ALA A 16 -3.18 -0.36 18.17
N ASP A 17 -4.23 0.26 18.70
CA ASP A 17 -5.40 -0.41 19.28
C ASP A 17 -6.46 -0.80 18.24
N ARG A 18 -6.28 -0.41 16.98
CA ARG A 18 -7.24 -0.68 15.90
C ARG A 18 -6.72 -1.77 14.96
N ASP A 19 -7.52 -2.81 14.74
CA ASP A 19 -7.30 -3.69 13.59
C ASP A 19 -7.76 -2.93 12.33
N PHE A 20 -6.82 -2.69 11.41
CA PHE A 20 -7.07 -1.96 10.17
C PHE A 20 -6.89 -2.94 9.02
N THR A 21 -8.00 -3.37 8.43
CA THR A 21 -7.98 -4.45 7.45
C THR A 21 -7.67 -3.93 6.04
N GLU A 22 -7.46 -4.85 5.11
CA GLU A 22 -7.34 -4.53 3.69
C GLU A 22 -8.62 -3.90 3.12
N GLU A 23 -9.80 -4.25 3.65
CA GLU A 23 -11.08 -3.63 3.29
C GLU A 23 -11.19 -2.20 3.81
N ASP A 24 -10.76 -1.95 5.05
CA ASP A 24 -10.68 -0.58 5.59
C ASP A 24 -9.77 0.29 4.73
N LEU A 25 -8.61 -0.26 4.34
CA LEU A 25 -7.64 0.41 3.49
C LEU A 25 -8.21 0.74 2.11
N GLU A 26 -8.92 -0.21 1.48
CA GLU A 26 -9.62 -0.04 0.20
C GLU A 26 -10.65 1.10 0.29
N VAL A 27 -11.50 1.08 1.31
CA VAL A 27 -12.50 2.14 1.53
C VAL A 27 -11.82 3.50 1.73
N CYS A 28 -10.77 3.56 2.53
CA CYS A 28 -10.05 4.80 2.82
C CYS A 28 -9.41 5.39 1.56
N HIS A 29 -8.81 4.56 0.72
CA HIS A 29 -8.24 4.98 -0.55
C HIS A 29 -9.29 5.42 -1.56
N ARG A 30 -10.40 4.69 -1.70
CA ARG A 30 -11.52 5.11 -2.57
C ARG A 30 -12.12 6.44 -2.15
N ARG A 31 -12.29 6.68 -0.85
CA ARG A 31 -12.76 7.98 -0.31
C ARG A 31 -11.82 9.14 -0.65
N ARG A 32 -10.53 8.87 -0.84
CA ARG A 32 -9.52 9.85 -1.27
C ARG A 32 -9.46 10.02 -2.79
N GLY A 33 -10.38 9.40 -3.53
CA GLY A 33 -10.45 9.46 -5.00
C GLY A 33 -9.51 8.49 -5.72
N PHE A 34 -8.90 7.53 -5.01
CA PHE A 34 -8.05 6.54 -5.65
C PHE A 34 -8.91 5.43 -6.27
N ASN A 35 -8.46 4.87 -7.39
CA ASN A 35 -9.06 3.68 -7.98
C ASN A 35 -8.59 2.41 -7.22
N GLY A 36 -9.12 2.24 -6.01
CA GLY A 36 -8.78 1.15 -5.07
C GLY A 36 -7.48 1.36 -4.30
N VAL A 37 -6.99 0.30 -3.65
CA VAL A 37 -5.74 0.29 -2.88
C VAL A 37 -4.59 0.74 -3.76
N GLY A 38 -3.78 1.64 -3.20
CA GLY A 38 -2.70 2.32 -3.91
C GLY A 38 -1.39 1.53 -3.86
N TYR A 39 -1.27 0.60 -2.91
CA TYR A 39 -0.10 -0.23 -2.65
C TYR A 39 -0.19 -1.56 -3.39
N HIS A 40 0.94 -2.25 -3.56
CA HIS A 40 0.96 -3.61 -4.12
C HIS A 40 0.81 -4.64 -3.00
N PHE A 41 1.45 -4.38 -1.86
CA PHE A 41 1.41 -5.23 -0.68
C PHE A 41 0.97 -4.45 0.55
N TYR A 42 0.21 -5.11 1.41
CA TYR A 42 -0.16 -4.62 2.73
C TYR A 42 0.23 -5.66 3.78
N ILE A 43 1.05 -5.27 4.76
CA ILE A 43 1.48 -6.14 5.85
C ILE A 43 0.65 -5.80 7.09
N ARG A 44 -0.19 -6.75 7.50
CA ARG A 44 -1.04 -6.60 8.69
C ARG A 44 -0.23 -6.78 9.97
N LYS A 45 -0.80 -6.34 11.10
CA LYS A 45 -0.19 -6.47 12.44
C LYS A 45 0.22 -7.90 12.80
N ASN A 46 -0.55 -8.87 12.35
CA ASN A 46 -0.29 -10.29 12.60
C ASN A 46 0.77 -10.89 11.65
N GLY A 47 1.45 -10.06 10.85
CA GLY A 47 2.45 -10.49 9.87
C GLY A 47 1.89 -11.02 8.55
N SER A 48 0.56 -11.12 8.39
CA SER A 48 -0.02 -11.56 7.11
C SER A 48 0.21 -10.53 6.01
N ILE A 49 0.62 -11.01 4.84
CA ILE A 49 0.83 -10.20 3.65
C ILE A 49 -0.39 -10.32 2.75
N LYS A 50 -0.93 -9.17 2.33
CA LYS A 50 -2.05 -9.07 1.41
C LYS A 50 -1.57 -8.49 0.09
N THR A 51 -1.74 -9.24 -0.99
CA THR A 51 -1.55 -8.74 -2.35
C THR A 51 -2.81 -7.96 -2.74
N THR A 52 -2.64 -6.71 -3.14
CA THR A 52 -3.77 -5.81 -3.41
C THR A 52 -3.75 -5.37 -4.87
N ARG A 53 -2.97 -4.34 -5.22
CA ARG A 53 -2.80 -3.94 -6.62
C ARG A 53 -1.83 -4.87 -7.34
N GLU A 54 -2.16 -5.24 -8.58
CA GLU A 54 -1.28 -6.01 -9.45
C GLU A 54 0.06 -5.28 -9.67
N ILE A 55 1.17 -6.03 -9.63
CA ILE A 55 2.54 -5.51 -9.77
C ILE A 55 2.76 -4.82 -11.12
N GLU A 56 2.03 -5.26 -12.16
CA GLU A 56 2.13 -4.68 -13.50
C GLU A 56 1.46 -3.31 -13.59
N ARG A 57 0.52 -3.01 -12.68
CA ARG A 57 -0.20 -1.74 -12.64
C ARG A 57 0.60 -0.69 -11.87
N ILE A 58 0.55 0.54 -12.34
CA ILE A 58 1.20 1.67 -11.66
C ILE A 58 0.52 1.95 -10.30
N GLY A 59 1.32 2.05 -9.24
CA GLY A 59 0.89 2.45 -7.90
C GLY A 59 0.49 3.93 -7.81
N ALA A 60 -0.29 4.33 -6.79
CA ALA A 60 -0.86 5.69 -6.69
C ALA A 60 -0.60 6.41 -5.35
N HIS A 61 0.49 6.12 -4.64
CA HIS A 61 0.75 6.68 -3.30
C HIS A 61 2.01 7.59 -3.22
N ALA A 62 2.93 7.58 -4.20
CA ALA A 62 4.11 8.47 -4.21
C ALA A 62 4.20 9.31 -5.49
N LYS A 63 3.72 10.55 -5.39
CA LYS A 63 3.77 11.53 -6.48
C LYS A 63 5.24 11.82 -6.85
N GLY A 64 5.57 11.79 -8.14
CA GLY A 64 6.94 12.04 -8.64
C GLY A 64 7.85 10.81 -8.74
N HIS A 65 7.53 9.70 -8.07
CA HIS A 65 8.30 8.44 -8.16
C HIS A 65 7.67 7.42 -9.14
N ILE A 66 6.65 7.83 -9.88
CA ILE A 66 5.90 7.00 -10.84
C ILE A 66 6.82 6.50 -11.98
N LEU A 67 7.86 7.27 -12.33
CA LEU A 67 8.80 6.96 -13.40
C LEU A 67 9.75 5.78 -13.10
N PHE A 68 9.93 5.40 -11.83
CA PHE A 68 10.86 4.34 -11.42
C PHE A 68 10.21 2.98 -11.22
N ASN A 69 8.94 2.85 -11.63
CA ASN A 69 8.20 1.61 -11.50
C ASN A 69 8.22 0.95 -10.09
N PRO A 70 8.09 1.70 -8.98
CA PRO A 70 8.25 1.14 -7.64
C PRO A 70 7.19 0.12 -7.19
N ILE A 71 7.61 -0.85 -6.38
CA ILE A 71 6.73 -1.67 -5.54
C ILE A 71 6.50 -0.95 -4.21
N TYR A 72 5.30 -1.08 -3.68
CA TYR A 72 4.90 -0.35 -2.48
C TYR A 72 4.31 -1.28 -1.45
N VAL A 73 4.80 -1.11 -0.23
CA VAL A 73 4.44 -1.90 0.93
C VAL A 73 3.93 -0.94 2.00
N SER A 74 2.69 -1.11 2.43
CA SER A 74 2.21 -0.42 3.63
C SER A 74 2.38 -1.34 4.83
N CYS A 75 3.12 -0.86 5.83
CA CYS A 75 3.30 -1.52 7.12
C CYS A 75 2.41 -0.84 8.17
N TYR A 76 1.88 -1.63 9.09
CA TYR A 76 1.32 -1.10 10.31
C TYR A 76 2.44 -0.57 11.22
N TYR A 77 2.24 0.57 11.89
CA TYR A 77 3.22 1.12 12.83
C TYR A 77 2.67 1.03 14.25
N ASN A 78 3.34 0.23 15.08
CA ASN A 78 3.16 0.28 16.52
C ASN A 78 3.95 1.50 17.03
N GLN A 79 3.26 2.59 17.36
CA GLN A 79 3.74 3.43 18.46
C GLN A 79 3.31 2.78 19.77
#